data_AF-A0A5N9BWP0-F1
#
_entry.id   AF-A0A5N9BWP0-F1
#
_cell.length_a   1.000
_cell.length_b   1.000
_cell.length_c   1.000
_cell.angle_alpha   90.00
_cell.angle_beta   90.00
_cell.angle_gamma   90.00
#
_symmetry.space_group_name_H-M   'P 1'
#
loop_
_entity.id
_entity.type
_entity.pdbx_description
1 polymer ?
#
loop_
_entity_poly.entity_id
_entity_poly.type
_entity_poly.pdbx_seq_one_letter_code
_entity_poly.pdbx_strand_id
1 'polypeptide(L)'
;MNMKQMALIANSTHELEYRLDVFKNIPGDIMPKSVRPEDLRKLGIYAGAAGFWLDKSRTKTMTDDGAGVTVSALVTGKSYENDFDSDGLIYEYPQSIRSSAYDQSRIQATKTAGLLKLPIFVVIKPTSNSTHRDVFLGWIEAWDDISKLFLISFGLEAPKEIPNGTDNDDDPFTFTSSNRLSDAKSKNISERKFRFKIMRRYKKVCMLCDIKVTELLTATHIRPPSKLGSDDVRNGLLLCNLHDKAFTEGLFSINPLTYEITYRNVGPDRNELNIINQDLSQLPRKPHIKALKWHWNQWLSKNRL
;
A
#
# COMPACT_ATOMS: atom_id res chain seq x y z
N MET A 1 4.05 26.08 -23.03
CA MET A 1 4.16 26.02 -21.56
C MET A 1 4.07 27.45 -21.03
N ASN A 2 3.18 27.76 -20.08
CA ASN A 2 3.05 29.14 -19.57
C ASN A 2 4.09 29.43 -18.46
N MET A 3 4.31 30.71 -18.13
CA MET A 3 5.32 31.13 -17.12
C MET A 3 5.11 30.46 -15.75
N LYS A 4 3.85 30.25 -15.34
CA LYS A 4 3.51 29.60 -14.07
C LYS A 4 3.95 28.13 -14.05
N GLN A 5 3.74 27.42 -15.14
CA GLN A 5 4.17 26.03 -15.31
C GLN A 5 5.69 25.91 -15.37
N MET A 6 6.39 26.86 -16.01
CA MET A 6 7.86 26.93 -15.98
C MET A 6 8.41 27.16 -14.57
N ALA A 7 7.81 28.09 -13.82
CA ALA A 7 8.20 28.37 -12.44
C ALA A 7 7.95 27.16 -11.51
N LEU A 8 6.83 26.45 -11.68
CA LEU A 8 6.54 25.24 -10.93
C LEU A 8 7.57 24.13 -11.21
N ILE A 9 7.93 23.92 -12.48
CA ILE A 9 8.96 22.95 -12.87
C ILE A 9 10.31 23.33 -12.24
N ALA A 10 10.76 24.58 -12.42
CA ALA A 10 12.03 25.05 -11.85
C ALA A 10 12.07 24.90 -10.31
N ASN A 11 10.98 25.30 -9.62
CA ASN A 11 10.87 25.12 -8.18
C ASN A 11 10.91 23.64 -7.77
N SER A 12 10.26 22.76 -8.54
CA SER A 12 10.28 21.32 -8.27
C SER A 12 11.67 20.69 -8.49
N THR A 13 12.42 21.13 -9.49
CA THR A 13 13.80 20.66 -9.73
C THR A 13 14.73 21.08 -8.60
N HIS A 14 14.71 22.35 -8.19
CA HIS A 14 15.50 22.83 -7.06
C HIS A 14 15.11 22.13 -5.74
N GLU A 15 13.82 21.87 -5.54
CA GLU A 15 13.35 21.14 -4.36
C GLU A 15 13.82 19.69 -4.35
N LEU A 16 13.80 19.01 -5.50
CA LEU A 16 14.32 17.66 -5.66
C LEU A 16 15.81 17.60 -5.31
N GLU A 17 16.62 18.46 -5.93
CA GLU A 17 18.07 18.53 -5.69
C GLU A 17 18.37 18.77 -4.21
N TYR A 18 17.67 19.71 -3.58
CA TYR A 18 17.80 19.99 -2.16
C TYR A 18 17.50 18.76 -1.30
N ARG A 19 16.38 18.06 -1.55
CA ARG A 19 16.00 16.88 -0.73
C ARG A 19 17.01 15.74 -0.88
N LEU A 20 17.54 15.55 -2.09
CA LEU A 20 18.58 14.56 -2.35
C LEU A 20 19.89 14.92 -1.65
N ASP A 21 20.30 16.19 -1.68
CA ASP A 21 21.49 16.68 -0.97
C ASP A 21 21.34 16.55 0.55
N VAL A 22 20.19 16.96 1.10
CA VAL A 22 19.86 16.76 2.51
C VAL A 22 19.95 15.28 2.88
N PHE A 23 19.32 14.38 2.11
CA PHE A 23 19.38 12.93 2.38
C PHE A 23 20.81 12.40 2.33
N LYS A 24 21.61 12.85 1.35
CA LYS A 24 23.02 12.47 1.22
C LYS A 24 23.84 12.88 2.45
N ASN A 25 23.57 14.06 3.01
CA ASN A 25 24.28 14.63 4.17
C ASN A 25 23.83 14.06 5.53
N ILE A 26 22.75 13.28 5.60
CA ILE A 26 22.40 12.50 6.79
C ILE A 26 23.51 11.43 7.00
N PRO A 27 24.07 11.26 8.22
CA PRO A 27 25.06 10.23 8.50
C PRO A 27 24.61 8.81 8.13
N GLY A 28 25.53 8.03 7.55
CA GLY A 28 25.31 6.63 7.12
C GLY A 28 25.36 6.45 5.60
N ASP A 29 25.88 5.30 5.17
CA ASP A 29 26.11 4.99 3.75
C ASP A 29 25.02 4.11 3.12
N ILE A 30 24.15 3.54 3.96
CA ILE A 30 23.05 2.67 3.55
C ILE A 30 21.71 3.19 4.09
N MET A 31 20.62 2.78 3.45
CA MET A 31 19.26 3.08 3.88
C MET A 31 18.72 1.91 4.73
N PRO A 32 18.01 2.18 5.85
CA PRO A 32 17.76 3.50 6.42
C PRO A 32 18.99 4.13 7.05
N LYS A 33 18.99 5.46 7.09
CA LYS A 33 19.98 6.24 7.85
C LYS A 33 19.47 6.50 9.26
N SER A 34 20.27 6.20 10.28
CA SER A 34 19.86 6.31 11.68
C SER A 34 20.43 7.56 12.35
N VAL A 35 19.56 8.46 12.81
CA VAL A 35 19.96 9.79 13.31
C VAL A 35 19.15 10.21 14.52
N ARG A 36 19.73 11.07 15.38
CA ARG A 36 19.02 11.65 16.52
C ARG A 36 17.92 12.61 16.05
N PRO A 37 16.75 12.66 16.72
CA PRO A 37 15.67 13.57 16.36
C PRO A 37 16.05 15.05 16.32
N GLU A 38 17.02 15.47 17.14
CA GLU A 38 17.51 16.86 17.18
C GLU A 38 18.24 17.25 15.89
N ASP A 39 19.04 16.35 15.33
CA ASP A 39 19.80 16.61 14.12
C ASP A 39 18.90 16.61 12.89
N LEU A 40 17.85 15.77 12.86
CA LEU A 40 16.81 15.83 11.82
C LEU A 40 16.07 17.18 11.80
N ARG A 41 15.86 17.82 12.96
CA ARG A 41 15.26 19.16 13.03
C ARG A 41 16.21 20.22 12.48
N LYS A 42 17.50 20.13 12.79
CA LYS A 42 18.52 21.04 12.26
C LYS A 42 18.62 20.95 10.73
N LEU A 43 18.45 19.76 10.17
CA LEU A 43 18.41 19.51 8.73
C LEU A 43 17.09 19.92 8.06
N GLY A 44 16.09 20.42 8.81
CA GLY A 44 14.80 20.81 8.26
C GLY A 44 13.97 19.64 7.72
N ILE A 45 14.25 18.41 8.15
CA ILE A 45 13.54 17.20 7.68
C ILE A 45 12.21 17.01 8.43
N TYR A 46 12.14 17.49 9.66
CA TYR A 46 11.07 17.13 10.60
C TYR A 46 10.80 18.26 11.59
N ALA A 47 9.55 18.69 11.73
CA ALA A 47 9.14 19.56 12.83
C ALA A 47 7.77 19.17 13.41
N GLY A 48 7.76 18.84 14.72
CA GLY A 48 6.56 18.41 15.44
C GLY A 48 6.17 16.95 15.20
N ALA A 49 5.32 16.38 16.07
CA ALA A 49 4.88 14.99 16.00
C ALA A 49 3.73 14.75 15.01
N ALA A 50 3.78 15.39 13.83
CA ALA A 50 2.73 15.24 12.82
C ALA A 50 2.99 14.03 11.92
N GLY A 51 1.92 13.29 11.57
CA GLY A 51 2.00 12.15 10.64
C GLY A 51 2.56 12.56 9.28
N PHE A 52 2.07 13.66 8.69
CA PHE A 52 2.68 14.32 7.54
C PHE A 52 3.08 15.76 7.90
N TRP A 53 4.32 16.12 7.55
CA TRP A 53 4.87 17.45 7.77
C TRP A 53 5.11 18.18 6.44
N LEU A 54 4.72 19.46 6.43
CA LEU A 54 4.83 20.36 5.28
C LEU A 54 5.79 21.50 5.65
N ASP A 55 6.83 21.73 4.86
CA ASP A 55 7.67 22.92 5.00
C ASP A 55 7.10 24.07 4.18
N LYS A 56 6.19 24.84 4.78
CA LYS A 56 5.57 26.00 4.13
C LYS A 56 6.58 27.08 3.77
N SER A 57 7.71 27.18 4.48
CA SER A 57 8.68 28.22 4.22
C SER A 57 9.35 28.03 2.85
N ARG A 58 9.58 26.76 2.47
CA ARG A 58 10.23 26.38 1.21
C ARG A 58 9.23 26.04 0.10
N THR A 59 8.13 25.39 0.44
CA THR A 59 7.28 24.73 -0.57
C THR A 59 5.97 25.45 -0.91
N LYS A 60 5.60 26.53 -0.20
CA LYS A 60 4.29 27.21 -0.39
C LYS A 60 4.03 27.68 -1.82
N THR A 61 5.05 28.05 -2.57
CA THR A 61 4.95 28.55 -3.96
C THR A 61 4.74 27.43 -4.98
N MET A 62 4.83 26.18 -4.56
CA MET A 62 4.67 24.99 -5.41
C MET A 62 3.22 24.50 -5.48
N THR A 63 2.33 25.14 -4.72
CA THR A 63 0.90 24.81 -4.64
C THR A 63 0.07 26.09 -4.70
N ASP A 64 -1.02 26.06 -5.46
CA ASP A 64 -1.87 27.24 -5.67
C ASP A 64 -2.57 27.73 -4.39
N ASP A 65 -2.84 26.83 -3.44
CA ASP A 65 -3.47 27.12 -2.16
C ASP A 65 -2.47 27.58 -1.07
N GLY A 66 -1.17 27.63 -1.38
CA GLY A 66 -0.12 27.97 -0.43
C GLY A 66 0.07 26.94 0.70
N ALA A 67 -0.52 25.74 0.61
CA ALA A 67 -0.38 24.71 1.62
C ALA A 67 1.05 24.15 1.70
N GLY A 68 1.75 24.15 0.56
CA GLY A 68 3.07 23.54 0.39
C GLY A 68 2.98 22.08 0.00
N VAL A 69 4.14 21.45 -0.08
CA VAL A 69 4.31 20.05 -0.48
C VAL A 69 4.83 19.26 0.71
N THR A 70 4.37 18.02 0.87
CA THR A 70 4.85 17.14 1.95
C THR A 70 6.36 16.94 1.84
N VAL A 71 7.04 17.09 2.96
CA VAL A 71 8.50 16.90 3.08
C VAL A 71 8.81 15.62 3.82
N SER A 72 8.07 15.29 4.88
CA SER A 72 8.29 14.07 5.63
C SER A 72 7.01 13.42 6.14
N ALA A 73 7.10 12.11 6.36
CA ALA A 73 6.08 11.31 7.00
C ALA A 73 6.66 10.63 8.25
N LEU A 74 5.97 10.75 9.38
CA LEU A 74 6.29 10.04 10.61
C LEU A 74 5.51 8.73 10.68
N VAL A 75 6.22 7.62 10.85
CA VAL A 75 5.64 6.28 11.03
C VAL A 75 5.78 5.89 12.50
N THR A 76 4.64 5.75 13.17
CA THR A 76 4.57 5.23 14.54
C THR A 76 4.23 3.74 14.48
N GLY A 77 5.18 2.87 14.84
CA GLY A 77 5.22 1.45 14.45
C GLY A 77 3.96 0.60 14.66
N LYS A 78 3.00 0.97 15.52
CA LYS A 78 1.86 0.10 15.87
C LYS A 78 0.89 -0.24 14.73
N SER A 79 0.68 0.65 13.77
CA SER A 79 -0.36 0.47 12.73
C SER A 79 0.17 -0.02 11.39
N TYR A 80 1.48 -0.23 11.29
CA TYR A 80 2.15 -0.47 10.01
C TYR A 80 3.05 -1.70 10.00
N GLU A 81 3.09 -2.50 11.06
CA GLU A 81 4.01 -3.66 11.16
C GLU A 81 3.85 -4.65 10.00
N ASN A 82 2.64 -4.80 9.47
CA ASN A 82 2.34 -5.69 8.33
C ASN A 82 2.42 -4.97 6.96
N ASP A 83 2.56 -3.65 6.95
CA ASP A 83 2.47 -2.80 5.77
C ASP A 83 3.78 -2.06 5.47
N PHE A 84 4.83 -2.35 6.24
CA PHE A 84 6.16 -1.75 6.20
C PHE A 84 7.24 -2.82 5.99
N ASP A 85 8.18 -2.57 5.09
CA ASP A 85 9.41 -3.35 4.97
C ASP A 85 10.57 -2.46 4.45
N SER A 86 11.72 -3.07 4.15
CA SER A 86 12.93 -2.35 3.69
C SER A 86 12.77 -1.57 2.38
N ASP A 87 11.74 -1.88 1.60
CA ASP A 87 11.53 -1.39 0.24
C ASP A 87 10.29 -0.46 0.14
N GLY A 88 9.54 -0.27 1.22
CA GLY A 88 8.44 0.70 1.24
C GLY A 88 7.39 0.47 2.31
N LEU A 89 6.27 1.18 2.16
CA LEU A 89 5.21 1.33 3.14
C LEU A 89 3.85 1.58 2.48
N ILE A 90 2.80 0.95 2.97
CA ILE A 90 1.42 1.41 2.77
C ILE A 90 1.07 2.32 3.96
N TYR A 91 0.80 3.60 3.70
CA TYR A 91 0.55 4.62 4.73
C TYR A 91 -0.91 5.06 4.71
N GLU A 92 -1.59 5.06 5.86
CA GLU A 92 -2.99 5.49 5.92
C GLU A 92 -3.10 7.01 5.91
N TYR A 93 -4.15 7.54 5.28
CA TYR A 93 -4.41 8.97 5.33
C TYR A 93 -4.54 9.43 6.79
N PRO A 94 -4.07 10.64 7.13
CA PRO A 94 -4.13 11.12 8.49
C PRO A 94 -5.57 11.17 8.98
N GLN A 95 -5.80 10.63 10.18
CA GLN A 95 -7.05 10.75 10.92
C GLN A 95 -6.75 11.51 12.20
N SER A 96 -6.64 12.83 12.10
CA SER A 96 -6.33 13.67 13.25
C SER A 96 -7.58 14.08 14.00
N ILE A 97 -7.43 14.43 15.29
CA ILE A 97 -8.48 15.08 16.09
C ILE A 97 -8.75 16.53 15.60
N ARG A 98 -7.93 17.04 14.67
CA ARG A 98 -8.05 18.40 14.13
C ARG A 98 -9.16 18.47 13.07
N SER A 99 -9.39 19.66 12.53
CA SER A 99 -10.40 19.86 11.49
C SER A 99 -10.13 18.99 10.25
N SER A 100 -11.19 18.56 9.58
CA SER A 100 -11.09 17.79 8.32
C SER A 100 -10.26 18.51 7.25
N ALA A 101 -10.33 19.85 7.20
CA ALA A 101 -9.53 20.68 6.30
C ALA A 101 -8.01 20.54 6.54
N TYR A 102 -7.58 20.33 7.79
CA TYR A 102 -6.17 20.13 8.13
C TYR A 102 -5.61 18.85 7.50
N ASP A 103 -6.36 17.75 7.58
CA ASP A 103 -5.99 16.45 7.02
C ASP A 103 -6.09 16.46 5.49
N GLN A 104 -7.15 17.05 4.93
CA GLN A 104 -7.29 17.23 3.48
C GLN A 104 -6.11 17.99 2.86
N SER A 105 -5.66 19.07 3.49
CA SER A 105 -4.49 19.83 3.04
C SER A 105 -3.22 18.97 3.01
N ARG A 106 -3.02 18.07 3.98
CA ARG A 106 -1.87 17.13 3.98
C ARG A 106 -1.98 16.04 2.96
N ILE A 107 -3.18 15.46 2.82
CA ILE A 107 -3.45 14.48 1.78
C ILE A 107 -3.12 15.08 0.42
N GLN A 108 -3.61 16.29 0.14
CA GLN A 108 -3.36 16.97 -1.12
C GLN A 108 -1.87 17.32 -1.31
N ALA A 109 -1.20 17.83 -0.29
CA ALA A 109 0.23 18.11 -0.32
C ALA A 109 1.07 16.85 -0.59
N THR A 110 0.67 15.69 -0.05
CA THR A 110 1.34 14.40 -0.29
C THR A 110 1.08 13.90 -1.71
N LYS A 111 -0.16 14.02 -2.23
CA LYS A 111 -0.44 13.74 -3.66
C LYS A 111 0.38 14.62 -4.58
N THR A 112 0.50 15.91 -4.27
CA THR A 112 1.35 16.86 -5.02
C THR A 112 2.81 16.43 -5.01
N ALA A 113 3.34 15.92 -3.89
CA ALA A 113 4.70 15.37 -3.84
C ALA A 113 4.89 14.22 -4.85
N GLY A 114 3.91 13.31 -4.94
CA GLY A 114 3.90 12.24 -5.94
C GLY A 114 3.84 12.76 -7.38
N LEU A 115 2.93 13.69 -7.66
CA LEU A 115 2.77 14.28 -9.00
C LEU A 115 4.02 15.04 -9.47
N LEU A 116 4.69 15.75 -8.56
CA LEU A 116 5.94 16.48 -8.83
C LEU A 116 7.18 15.58 -8.78
N LYS A 117 7.03 14.27 -8.51
CA LYS A 117 8.13 13.32 -8.31
C LYS A 117 9.16 13.83 -7.31
N LEU A 118 8.68 14.31 -6.17
CA LEU A 118 9.53 14.75 -5.06
C LEU A 118 9.59 13.64 -4.00
N PRO A 119 10.78 13.20 -3.59
CA PRO A 119 10.89 12.25 -2.51
C PRO A 119 10.48 12.92 -1.19
N ILE A 120 10.00 12.12 -0.25
CA ILE A 120 9.74 12.53 1.13
C ILE A 120 10.65 11.74 2.06
N PHE A 121 11.01 12.33 3.19
CA PHE A 121 11.71 11.62 4.25
C PHE A 121 10.71 10.82 5.06
N VAL A 122 10.82 9.49 5.02
CA VAL A 122 10.00 8.62 5.86
C VAL A 122 10.77 8.34 7.13
N VAL A 123 10.30 8.92 8.23
CA VAL A 123 10.95 8.91 9.53
C VAL A 123 10.26 7.89 10.41
N ILE A 124 11.01 6.90 10.87
CA ILE A 124 10.50 5.78 11.65
C ILE A 124 11.13 5.81 13.02
N LYS A 125 10.31 5.50 14.02
CA LYS A 125 10.80 5.24 15.37
C LYS A 125 10.91 3.72 15.54
N PRO A 126 12.11 3.12 15.53
CA PRO A 126 12.28 1.67 15.51
C PRO A 126 11.60 0.96 16.69
N THR A 127 11.63 1.61 17.86
CA THR A 127 10.96 1.13 19.07
C THR A 127 10.36 2.31 19.82
N SER A 128 9.37 2.07 20.69
CA SER A 128 8.75 3.11 21.54
C SER A 128 9.76 3.88 22.41
N ASN A 129 10.93 3.30 22.71
CA ASN A 129 11.98 3.93 23.52
C ASN A 129 13.21 4.37 22.71
N SER A 130 13.19 4.23 21.38
CA SER A 130 14.35 4.57 20.56
C SER A 130 14.70 6.06 20.65
N THR A 131 15.98 6.31 20.95
CA THR A 131 16.62 7.63 20.96
C THR A 131 17.02 8.09 19.56
N HIS A 132 16.94 7.19 18.57
CA HIS A 132 17.25 7.46 17.16
C HIS A 132 16.00 7.33 16.29
N ARG A 133 16.08 7.79 15.06
CA ARG A 133 15.08 7.63 14.02
C ARG A 133 15.75 7.07 12.79
N ASP A 134 15.08 6.10 12.19
CA ASP A 134 15.47 5.56 10.90
C ASP A 134 14.80 6.39 9.82
N VAL A 135 15.59 6.86 8.87
CA VAL A 135 15.13 7.74 7.79
C VAL A 135 15.34 7.03 6.46
N PHE A 136 14.24 6.87 5.74
CA PHE A 136 14.21 6.37 4.36
C PHE A 136 13.93 7.53 3.41
N LEU A 137 14.45 7.42 2.19
CA LEU A 137 14.03 8.26 1.08
C LEU A 137 12.84 7.57 0.40
N GLY A 138 11.65 8.12 0.60
CA GLY A 138 10.41 7.55 0.12
C GLY A 138 9.82 8.31 -1.06
N TRP A 139 9.12 7.61 -1.94
CA TRP A 139 8.48 8.16 -3.12
C TRP A 139 7.01 7.80 -3.08
N ILE A 140 6.13 8.80 -3.22
CA ILE A 140 4.69 8.55 -3.33
C ILE A 140 4.42 7.90 -4.68
N GLU A 141 4.26 6.58 -4.65
CA GLU A 141 4.08 5.77 -5.85
C GLU A 141 2.62 5.75 -6.28
N ALA A 142 1.67 5.58 -5.36
CA ALA A 142 0.24 5.59 -5.67
C ALA A 142 -0.61 6.05 -4.48
N TRP A 143 -1.90 6.29 -4.69
CA TRP A 143 -2.88 6.53 -3.63
C TRP A 143 -4.29 6.08 -4.03
N ASP A 144 -5.14 5.86 -3.03
CA ASP A 144 -6.56 5.59 -3.22
C ASP A 144 -7.40 6.35 -2.19
N ASP A 145 -8.32 7.20 -2.68
CA ASP A 145 -9.15 8.06 -1.84
C ASP A 145 -10.27 7.30 -1.12
N ILE A 146 -10.72 6.17 -1.68
CA ILE A 146 -11.78 5.34 -1.09
C ILE A 146 -11.21 4.56 0.10
N SER A 147 -10.09 3.86 -0.11
CA SER A 147 -9.41 3.08 0.91
C SER A 147 -8.58 3.95 1.86
N LYS A 148 -8.34 5.21 1.48
CA LYS A 148 -7.55 6.21 2.23
C LYS A 148 -6.12 5.76 2.47
N LEU A 149 -5.44 5.32 1.42
CA LEU A 149 -4.09 4.77 1.49
C LEU A 149 -3.15 5.50 0.53
N PHE A 150 -1.90 5.67 0.94
CA PHE A 150 -0.75 5.95 0.09
C PHE A 150 0.10 4.70 -0.05
N LEU A 151 0.63 4.45 -1.24
CA LEU A 151 1.74 3.53 -1.46
C LEU A 151 3.03 4.35 -1.56
N ILE A 152 3.98 4.06 -0.68
CA ILE A 152 5.27 4.73 -0.60
C ILE A 152 6.35 3.70 -0.87
N SER A 153 7.23 3.96 -1.83
CA SER A 153 8.36 3.07 -2.16
C SER A 153 9.66 3.70 -1.72
N PHE A 154 10.59 2.91 -1.17
CA PHE A 154 11.89 3.42 -0.73
C PHE A 154 12.96 3.21 -1.78
N GLY A 155 13.82 4.21 -1.98
CA GLY A 155 14.92 4.12 -2.91
C GLY A 155 15.58 5.46 -3.17
N LEU A 156 16.79 5.43 -3.73
CA LEU A 156 17.52 6.63 -4.14
C LEU A 156 16.98 7.24 -5.44
N GLU A 157 16.31 6.43 -6.26
CA GLU A 157 15.73 6.83 -7.52
C GLU A 157 14.20 6.82 -7.45
N ALA A 158 13.58 7.72 -8.22
CA ALA A 158 12.14 7.74 -8.37
C ALA A 158 11.62 6.42 -8.99
N PRO A 159 10.45 5.91 -8.55
CA PRO A 159 9.78 4.82 -9.22
C PRO A 159 9.61 5.13 -10.71
N LYS A 160 9.97 4.18 -11.57
CA LYS A 160 9.88 4.33 -13.03
C LYS A 160 8.44 4.56 -13.49
N GLU A 161 7.49 3.97 -12.79
CA GLU A 161 6.06 4.09 -13.03
C GLU A 161 5.38 4.53 -11.73
N ILE A 162 4.56 5.57 -11.82
CA ILE A 162 3.53 5.88 -10.83
C ILE A 162 2.34 5.02 -11.25
N PRO A 163 1.87 4.04 -10.46
CA PRO A 163 0.62 3.33 -10.72
C PRO A 163 -0.55 4.30 -10.57
N ASN A 164 -0.70 5.24 -11.51
CA ASN A 164 -1.95 5.93 -11.72
C ASN A 164 -2.95 4.86 -12.18
N GLY A 165 -3.72 4.37 -11.21
CA GLY A 165 -4.68 3.27 -11.35
C GLY A 165 -5.57 3.46 -12.57
N THR A 166 -5.84 2.41 -13.33
CA THR A 166 -6.56 1.22 -12.86
C THR A 166 -5.88 -0.06 -13.34
N ASP A 167 -5.82 -1.10 -12.51
CA ASP A 167 -5.63 -2.45 -13.06
C ASP A 167 -6.76 -2.67 -14.07
N ASN A 168 -6.44 -2.83 -15.35
CA ASN A 168 -7.44 -2.98 -16.40
C ASN A 168 -7.92 -4.43 -16.39
N ASP A 169 -9.22 -4.65 -16.14
CA ASP A 169 -9.76 -6.01 -16.16
C ASP A 169 -9.81 -6.58 -17.59
N ASP A 170 -9.61 -5.75 -18.63
CA ASP A 170 -9.53 -6.15 -20.04
C ASP A 170 -8.17 -6.73 -20.42
N ASP A 171 -7.12 -6.52 -19.62
CA ASP A 171 -5.80 -7.07 -19.92
C ASP A 171 -5.84 -8.61 -19.89
N PRO A 172 -5.08 -9.32 -20.75
CA PRO A 172 -5.06 -10.77 -20.74
C PRO A 172 -4.68 -11.36 -19.38
N PHE A 173 -5.56 -12.18 -18.79
CA PHE A 173 -5.26 -12.86 -17.53
C PHE A 173 -4.26 -13.99 -17.76
N THR A 174 -3.06 -13.83 -17.20
CA THR A 174 -1.98 -14.80 -17.27
C THR A 174 -1.45 -15.15 -15.88
N PHE A 175 -0.99 -16.39 -15.74
CA PHE A 175 -0.29 -16.86 -14.55
C PHE A 175 1.21 -16.61 -14.69
N THR A 176 1.93 -16.65 -13.57
CA THR A 176 3.38 -16.49 -13.57
C THR A 176 4.04 -17.64 -14.31
N SER A 177 5.04 -17.33 -15.15
CA SER A 177 5.84 -18.36 -15.82
C SER A 177 6.87 -18.96 -14.86
N SER A 178 7.18 -20.25 -15.04
CA SER A 178 8.16 -20.98 -14.22
C SER A 178 9.58 -20.40 -14.27
N ASN A 179 9.89 -19.60 -15.28
CA ASN A 179 11.22 -19.02 -15.49
C ASN A 179 11.45 -17.71 -14.71
N ARG A 180 10.46 -17.21 -13.97
CA ARG A 180 10.66 -16.04 -13.11
C ARG A 180 11.29 -16.47 -11.80
N LEU A 181 12.63 -16.43 -11.75
CA LEU A 181 13.35 -16.29 -10.49
C LEU A 181 13.27 -14.82 -10.10
N SER A 182 12.77 -14.55 -8.90
CA SER A 182 12.70 -13.21 -8.33
C SER A 182 13.40 -13.20 -6.99
N ASP A 183 14.32 -12.27 -6.79
CA ASP A 183 15.01 -12.10 -5.53
C ASP A 183 14.06 -11.58 -4.43
N ALA A 184 14.45 -11.75 -3.17
CA ALA A 184 13.62 -11.38 -2.01
C ALA A 184 13.12 -9.92 -2.05
N LYS A 185 13.97 -8.98 -2.48
CA LYS A 185 13.63 -7.57 -2.68
C LYS A 185 12.47 -7.38 -3.67
N SER A 186 12.57 -8.05 -4.83
CA SER A 186 11.55 -7.99 -5.88
C SER A 186 10.21 -8.54 -5.38
N LYS A 187 10.26 -9.60 -4.58
CA LYS A 187 9.09 -10.22 -3.96
C LYS A 187 8.40 -9.29 -2.95
N ASN A 188 9.11 -8.65 -2.04
CA ASN A 188 8.51 -7.72 -1.06
C ASN A 188 7.81 -6.55 -1.77
N ILE A 189 8.46 -5.98 -2.78
CA ILE A 189 7.89 -4.91 -3.60
C ILE A 189 6.61 -5.38 -4.30
N SER A 190 6.62 -6.57 -4.91
CA SER A 190 5.46 -7.08 -5.64
C SER A 190 4.29 -7.42 -4.70
N GLU A 191 4.58 -8.01 -3.54
CA GLU A 191 3.60 -8.34 -2.51
C GLU A 191 2.92 -7.09 -1.93
N ARG A 192 3.69 -6.03 -1.62
CA ARG A 192 3.13 -4.75 -1.16
C ARG A 192 2.26 -4.09 -2.22
N LYS A 193 2.72 -4.08 -3.48
CA LYS A 193 1.93 -3.54 -4.60
C LYS A 193 0.65 -4.33 -4.80
N PHE A 194 0.71 -5.66 -4.74
CA PHE A 194 -0.46 -6.53 -4.82
C PHE A 194 -1.43 -6.20 -3.70
N ARG A 195 -0.96 -6.15 -2.45
CA ARG A 195 -1.78 -5.79 -1.28
C ARG A 195 -2.48 -4.44 -1.46
N PHE A 196 -1.74 -3.39 -1.83
CA PHE A 196 -2.32 -2.07 -2.10
C PHE A 196 -3.43 -2.11 -3.16
N LYS A 197 -3.19 -2.82 -4.27
CA LYS A 197 -4.16 -2.95 -5.36
C LYS A 197 -5.42 -3.72 -4.94
N ILE A 198 -5.27 -4.78 -4.14
CA ILE A 198 -6.39 -5.57 -3.60
C ILE A 198 -7.20 -4.75 -2.61
N MET A 199 -6.55 -4.00 -1.71
CA MET A 199 -7.23 -3.06 -0.80
C MET A 199 -8.05 -2.02 -1.57
N ARG A 200 -7.47 -1.43 -2.63
CA ARG A 200 -8.16 -0.51 -3.54
C ARG A 200 -9.34 -1.17 -4.25
N ARG A 201 -9.14 -2.37 -4.83
CA ARG A 201 -10.18 -3.10 -5.59
C ARG A 201 -11.42 -3.38 -4.74
N TYR A 202 -11.21 -3.80 -3.50
CA TYR A 202 -12.27 -4.21 -2.59
C TYR A 202 -12.52 -3.20 -1.45
N LYS A 203 -12.09 -1.95 -1.61
CA LYS A 203 -12.42 -0.79 -0.74
C LYS A 203 -12.14 -1.02 0.75
N LYS A 204 -11.03 -1.69 1.08
CA LYS A 204 -10.61 -1.96 2.47
C LYS A 204 -11.71 -2.62 3.33
N VAL A 205 -12.47 -3.55 2.76
CA VAL A 205 -13.45 -4.37 3.49
C VAL A 205 -13.27 -5.84 3.14
N CYS A 206 -13.39 -6.71 4.13
CA CYS A 206 -13.45 -8.14 3.89
C CYS A 206 -14.60 -8.45 2.92
N MET A 207 -14.37 -9.33 1.95
CA MET A 207 -15.40 -9.64 0.96
C MET A 207 -16.53 -10.50 1.54
N LEU A 208 -16.28 -11.22 2.64
CA LEU A 208 -17.20 -12.20 3.22
C LEU A 208 -17.91 -11.71 4.50
N CYS A 209 -17.42 -10.63 5.10
CA CYS A 209 -18.02 -9.98 6.27
C CYS A 209 -17.71 -8.48 6.29
N ASP A 210 -18.12 -7.75 7.32
CA ASP A 210 -17.99 -6.29 7.39
C ASP A 210 -16.71 -5.77 8.06
N ILE A 211 -15.70 -6.62 8.30
CA ILE A 211 -14.43 -6.19 8.92
C ILE A 211 -13.69 -5.22 7.97
N LYS A 212 -13.34 -4.04 8.52
CA LYS A 212 -12.61 -2.95 7.82
C LYS A 212 -11.29 -2.56 8.51
N VAL A 213 -10.93 -3.26 9.58
CA VAL A 213 -9.71 -3.02 10.37
C VAL A 213 -8.52 -3.50 9.54
N THR A 214 -7.68 -2.58 9.08
CA THR A 214 -6.57 -2.85 8.14
C THR A 214 -5.64 -3.96 8.61
N GLU A 215 -5.32 -3.96 9.91
CA GLU A 215 -4.43 -4.91 10.56
C GLU A 215 -5.00 -6.34 10.57
N LEU A 216 -6.32 -6.48 10.39
CA LEU A 216 -7.00 -7.76 10.28
C LEU A 216 -7.29 -8.16 8.83
N LEU A 217 -6.94 -7.34 7.85
CA LEU A 217 -7.19 -7.60 6.42
C LEU A 217 -5.95 -8.17 5.75
N THR A 218 -6.16 -9.19 4.92
CA THR A 218 -5.15 -9.90 4.14
C THR A 218 -5.52 -9.86 2.65
N ALA A 219 -4.53 -9.55 1.81
CA ALA A 219 -4.65 -9.70 0.37
C ALA A 219 -4.27 -11.13 -0.02
N THR A 220 -5.28 -11.99 -0.11
CA THR A 220 -5.13 -13.42 -0.31
C THR A 220 -5.06 -13.75 -1.80
N HIS A 221 -3.99 -14.37 -2.26
CA HIS A 221 -3.97 -14.96 -3.60
C HIS A 221 -4.88 -16.19 -3.66
N ILE A 222 -5.71 -16.27 -4.70
CA ILE A 222 -6.56 -17.43 -5.00
C ILE A 222 -5.69 -18.61 -5.43
N ARG A 223 -4.76 -18.35 -6.36
CA ARG A 223 -3.64 -19.25 -6.67
C ARG A 223 -2.36 -18.62 -6.11
N PRO A 224 -1.67 -19.25 -5.15
CA PRO A 224 -0.50 -18.65 -4.51
C PRO A 224 0.72 -18.62 -5.44
N PRO A 225 1.68 -17.70 -5.24
CA PRO A 225 2.91 -17.62 -6.03
C PRO A 225 3.72 -18.93 -6.04
N SER A 226 3.73 -19.68 -4.92
CA SER A 226 4.38 -21.01 -4.81
C SER A 226 3.82 -22.06 -5.77
N LYS A 227 2.64 -21.80 -6.35
CA LYS A 227 1.99 -22.64 -7.36
C LYS A 227 1.88 -21.92 -8.70
N LEU A 228 2.75 -20.94 -8.99
CA LEU A 228 2.73 -20.12 -10.22
C LEU A 228 1.51 -19.18 -10.33
N GLY A 229 0.95 -18.75 -9.20
CA GLY A 229 0.01 -17.62 -9.17
C GLY A 229 0.65 -16.32 -9.63
N SER A 230 -0.14 -15.41 -10.21
CA SER A 230 0.29 -14.06 -10.57
C SER A 230 -0.20 -13.03 -9.55
N ASP A 231 0.48 -11.88 -9.49
CA ASP A 231 0.03 -10.69 -8.74
C ASP A 231 -1.03 -9.87 -9.53
N ASP A 232 -1.72 -10.51 -10.48
CA ASP A 232 -2.89 -9.95 -11.12
C ASP A 232 -4.00 -9.78 -10.06
N VAL A 233 -4.61 -8.60 -9.98
CA VAL A 233 -5.63 -8.31 -8.97
C VAL A 233 -6.84 -9.24 -9.05
N ARG A 234 -7.11 -9.81 -10.21
CA ARG A 234 -8.19 -10.78 -10.41
C ARG A 234 -7.80 -12.17 -9.88
N ASN A 235 -6.54 -12.41 -9.51
CA ASN A 235 -6.07 -13.56 -8.73
C ASN A 235 -6.08 -13.28 -7.20
N GLY A 236 -6.67 -12.17 -6.75
CA GLY A 236 -6.67 -11.80 -5.34
C GLY A 236 -8.06 -11.57 -4.73
N LEU A 237 -8.13 -11.80 -3.42
CA LEU A 237 -9.26 -11.55 -2.54
C LEU A 237 -8.80 -10.65 -1.39
N LEU A 238 -9.71 -9.82 -0.84
CA LEU A 238 -9.48 -9.13 0.41
C LEU A 238 -10.31 -9.82 1.51
N LEU A 239 -9.63 -10.51 2.42
CA LEU A 239 -10.26 -11.32 3.46
C LEU A 239 -9.77 -10.84 4.83
N CYS A 240 -10.59 -10.99 5.87
CA CYS A 240 -10.09 -10.84 7.22
C CYS A 240 -9.25 -12.07 7.63
N ASN A 241 -8.43 -11.98 8.68
CA ASN A 241 -7.56 -13.08 9.12
C ASN A 241 -8.29 -14.43 9.29
N LEU A 242 -9.53 -14.42 9.81
CA LEU A 242 -10.36 -15.63 9.92
C LEU A 242 -10.65 -16.23 8.55
N HIS A 243 -11.16 -15.42 7.62
CA HIS A 243 -11.59 -15.87 6.30
C HIS A 243 -10.42 -16.21 5.38
N ASP A 244 -9.30 -15.50 5.49
CA ASP A 244 -8.05 -15.85 4.82
C ASP A 244 -7.57 -17.24 5.25
N LYS A 245 -7.51 -17.48 6.57
CA LYS A 245 -7.10 -18.79 7.10
C LYS A 245 -8.09 -19.90 6.70
N ALA A 246 -9.39 -19.63 6.78
CA ALA A 246 -10.41 -20.61 6.39
C ALA A 246 -10.38 -20.93 4.88
N PHE A 247 -10.10 -19.95 4.03
CA PHE A 247 -9.96 -20.12 2.59
C PHE A 247 -8.71 -20.95 2.26
N THR A 248 -7.56 -20.56 2.81
CA THR A 248 -6.27 -21.23 2.56
C THR A 248 -6.24 -22.67 3.09
N GLU A 249 -6.95 -22.95 4.18
CA GLU A 249 -7.13 -24.32 4.70
C GLU A 249 -8.20 -25.12 3.95
N GLY A 250 -8.93 -24.50 3.01
CA GLY A 250 -9.97 -25.16 2.22
C GLY A 250 -11.21 -25.55 3.03
N LEU A 251 -11.54 -24.78 4.08
CA LEU A 251 -12.79 -24.95 4.84
C LEU A 251 -14.01 -24.54 4.02
N PHE A 252 -13.82 -23.57 3.11
CA PHE A 252 -14.79 -23.18 2.10
C PHE A 252 -14.08 -22.90 0.76
N SER A 253 -14.85 -22.74 -0.30
CA SER A 253 -14.39 -22.29 -1.61
C SER A 253 -15.45 -21.44 -2.31
N ILE A 254 -15.09 -20.79 -3.40
CA ILE A 254 -15.97 -19.93 -4.20
C ILE A 254 -16.25 -20.65 -5.51
N ASN A 255 -17.52 -20.89 -5.82
CA ASN A 255 -17.90 -21.53 -7.07
C ASN A 255 -17.47 -20.65 -8.26
N PRO A 256 -16.65 -21.17 -9.20
CA PRO A 256 -16.10 -20.36 -10.28
C PRO A 256 -17.13 -19.87 -11.31
N LEU A 257 -18.34 -20.45 -11.33
CA LEU A 257 -19.41 -20.07 -12.27
C LEU A 257 -20.44 -19.16 -11.61
N THR A 258 -20.87 -19.49 -10.39
CA THR A 258 -21.94 -18.76 -9.68
C THR A 258 -21.42 -17.69 -8.72
N TYR A 259 -20.16 -17.78 -8.29
CA TYR A 259 -19.56 -16.98 -7.22
C TYR A 259 -20.14 -17.22 -5.82
N GLU A 260 -20.96 -18.26 -5.65
CA GLU A 260 -21.50 -18.68 -4.37
C GLU A 260 -20.40 -19.31 -3.50
N ILE A 261 -20.49 -19.07 -2.19
CA ILE A 261 -19.62 -19.68 -1.19
C ILE A 261 -20.11 -21.09 -0.89
N THR A 262 -19.22 -22.06 -1.02
CA THR A 262 -19.50 -23.48 -0.75
C THR A 262 -18.62 -23.99 0.38
N TYR A 263 -19.18 -24.80 1.26
CA TYR A 263 -18.54 -25.34 2.46
C TYR A 263 -18.25 -26.82 2.27
N ARG A 264 -17.28 -27.35 3.01
CA ARG A 264 -17.01 -28.79 3.00
C ARG A 264 -18.12 -29.54 3.75
N ASN A 265 -18.45 -30.75 3.30
CA ASN A 265 -19.54 -31.54 3.90
C ASN A 265 -19.33 -31.82 5.40
N VAL A 266 -18.09 -32.09 5.80
CA VAL A 266 -17.70 -32.30 7.20
C VAL A 266 -16.80 -31.15 7.61
N GLY A 267 -17.38 -30.12 8.21
CA GLY A 267 -16.65 -28.90 8.56
C GLY A 267 -17.54 -27.78 9.06
N PRO A 268 -16.92 -26.61 9.32
CA PRO A 268 -17.66 -25.48 9.83
C PRO A 268 -18.60 -24.93 8.76
N ASP A 269 -19.81 -24.59 9.17
CA ASP A 269 -20.78 -23.94 8.30
C ASP A 269 -20.54 -22.42 8.22
N ARG A 270 -21.45 -21.72 7.54
CA ARG A 270 -21.39 -20.26 7.42
C ARG A 270 -21.42 -19.52 8.76
N ASN A 271 -22.14 -20.03 9.75
CA ASN A 271 -22.35 -19.37 11.02
C ASN A 271 -21.09 -19.52 11.88
N GLU A 272 -20.51 -20.72 11.89
CA GLU A 272 -19.22 -20.99 12.55
C GLU A 272 -18.07 -20.19 11.94
N LEU A 273 -18.08 -19.98 10.62
CA LEU A 273 -17.11 -19.13 9.93
C LEU A 273 -17.46 -17.64 9.92
N ASN A 274 -18.61 -17.24 10.47
CA ASN A 274 -19.11 -15.86 10.43
C ASN A 274 -19.08 -15.25 9.00
N ILE A 275 -19.54 -16.02 8.01
CA ILE A 275 -19.68 -15.57 6.62
C ILE A 275 -21.08 -14.98 6.43
N ILE A 276 -21.11 -13.69 6.16
CA ILE A 276 -22.32 -12.90 5.96
C ILE A 276 -22.68 -12.90 4.47
N ASN A 277 -21.69 -12.60 3.61
CA ASN A 277 -21.87 -12.57 2.16
C ASN A 277 -21.64 -13.96 1.58
N GLN A 278 -22.73 -14.69 1.33
CA GLN A 278 -22.68 -16.04 0.75
C GLN A 278 -22.58 -16.06 -0.78
N ASP A 279 -22.62 -14.89 -1.41
CA ASP A 279 -22.54 -14.74 -2.86
C ASP A 279 -21.73 -13.48 -3.20
N LEU A 280 -20.74 -13.67 -4.08
CA LEU A 280 -19.86 -12.61 -4.60
C LEU A 280 -20.25 -12.16 -6.03
N SER A 281 -21.37 -12.64 -6.57
CA SER A 281 -21.87 -12.34 -7.92
C SER A 281 -22.18 -10.85 -8.15
N GLN A 282 -22.43 -10.10 -7.07
CA GLN A 282 -22.75 -8.66 -7.12
C GLN A 282 -21.51 -7.77 -6.99
N LEU A 283 -20.31 -8.35 -6.87
CA LEU A 283 -19.09 -7.55 -6.84
C LEU A 283 -18.94 -6.79 -8.17
N PRO A 284 -18.70 -5.46 -8.13
CA PRO A 284 -18.47 -4.67 -9.33
C PRO A 284 -17.28 -5.18 -10.14
N ARG A 285 -16.26 -5.73 -9.45
CA ARG A 285 -15.06 -6.29 -10.07
C ARG A 285 -14.73 -7.64 -9.44
N LYS A 286 -15.02 -8.72 -10.17
CA LYS A 286 -14.94 -10.10 -9.70
C LYS A 286 -13.53 -10.69 -9.81
N PRO A 287 -13.20 -11.73 -9.04
CA PRO A 287 -12.02 -12.53 -9.30
C PRO A 287 -12.12 -13.26 -10.65
N HIS A 288 -10.98 -13.56 -11.27
CA HIS A 288 -10.95 -14.21 -12.57
C HIS A 288 -11.30 -15.69 -12.46
N ILE A 289 -12.16 -16.17 -13.36
CA ILE A 289 -12.63 -17.55 -13.40
C ILE A 289 -11.51 -18.59 -13.44
N LYS A 290 -10.39 -18.31 -14.12
CA LYS A 290 -9.22 -19.23 -14.18
C LYS A 290 -8.58 -19.43 -12.80
N ALA A 291 -8.49 -18.39 -11.98
CA ALA A 291 -7.96 -18.49 -10.62
C ALA A 291 -8.93 -19.28 -9.74
N LEU A 292 -10.22 -18.94 -9.79
CA LEU A 292 -11.25 -19.65 -9.03
C LEU A 292 -11.33 -21.14 -9.41
N LYS A 293 -11.30 -21.48 -10.69
CA LYS A 293 -11.27 -22.88 -11.16
C LYS A 293 -10.07 -23.64 -10.61
N TRP A 294 -8.89 -23.00 -10.57
CA TRP A 294 -7.71 -23.62 -10.00
C TRP A 294 -7.93 -23.96 -8.52
N HIS A 295 -8.33 -22.98 -7.71
CA HIS A 295 -8.59 -23.19 -6.28
C HIS A 295 -9.69 -24.21 -6.03
N TRP A 296 -10.80 -24.11 -6.77
CA TRP A 296 -11.93 -25.02 -6.69
C TRP A 296 -11.53 -26.47 -6.93
N ASN A 297 -10.67 -26.73 -7.92
CA ASN A 297 -10.17 -28.09 -8.19
C ASN A 297 -9.30 -28.62 -7.04
N GLN A 298 -8.44 -27.78 -6.43
CA GLN A 298 -7.68 -28.17 -5.24
C GLN A 298 -8.62 -28.49 -4.08
N TRP A 299 -9.61 -27.63 -3.85
CA TRP A 299 -10.60 -27.81 -2.80
C TRP A 299 -11.42 -29.08 -2.96
N LEU A 300 -11.89 -29.38 -4.18
CA LEU A 300 -12.59 -30.64 -4.48
C LEU A 300 -11.69 -31.86 -4.22
N SER A 301 -10.42 -31.83 -4.62
CA SER A 301 -9.50 -32.95 -4.37
C SER A 301 -9.27 -33.20 -2.88
N LYS A 302 -9.22 -32.14 -2.06
CA LYS A 302 -9.00 -32.24 -0.61
C LYS A 302 -10.24 -32.73 0.16
N ASN A 303 -11.43 -32.45 -0.36
CA ASN A 303 -12.72 -32.73 0.29
C ASN A 303 -13.52 -33.88 -0.37
N ARG A 304 -12.89 -34.66 -1.26
CA ARG A 304 -13.47 -35.87 -1.87
C ARG A 304 -13.31 -37.15 -1.01
N LEU A 305 -13.09 -36.98 0.29
CA LEU A 305 -13.03 -38.07 1.28
C LEU A 305 -14.36 -38.20 2.00
#